data_AF-A0A239DBR3-F1
#
_entry.id   AF-A0A239DBR3-F1
#
_cell.length_a   1.000
_cell.length_b   1.000
_cell.length_c   1.000
_cell.angle_alpha   90.00
_cell.angle_beta   90.00
_cell.angle_gamma   90.00
#
_symmetry.space_group_name_H-M   'P 1'
#
loop_
_entity.id
_entity.type
_entity.pdbx_description
1 polymer ?
#
loop_
_entity_poly.entity_id
_entity_poly.type
_entity_poly.pdbx_seq_one_letter_code
_entity_poly.pdbx_strand_id
1 'polypeptide(L)'
;MSDITTHLLLPYILASQAQKHVTHNEALRLLDAMVQLSVLDRTRTAPPASPTDGDRHIVASGATGLWSGWDLNVAFWVDGVWMQLVPRPGWLAWIAAEQMFLVWNGSAWDPVGEPVDVPDSVFSLVNTADPTKRATFSLSGISTGTTRTFTLPNTSSELAILAGTQTFSGNKTFSGTLTASGTVTVSAAAATIGTATTTSTYGMGTGATTTGVTKTLNLGTGGANGSTTVINIGSATAGAGGTTVVNSPNVTFANAVTQVGMPQANLTAQLLGLGGATADSYNRLSMNTPAVLLNNAGAGIEATVNKAAAGNDAAFAFKTGFSARALTGLLGNDDFSFKVSPNGSTFFDAMRIDHTSGRVELPEPLVIPALPAAPDPPPAGKLAVYARDRAGAGWLDVQRPSGRFFPLQPHFGVNRIATWAPSTSTTVNTNGMPRTAVGTVATPTLTTTNLSSSMRRWRVTSAATVDAVAEERSAGWVCWRGNVAGLGGWNYVNRLSLTALQATGMGFFGLYGSISALATTLTLATVLNCIGIGFQRGTHTNWQLVRNDGSGAPSLTDLGASFPVNSLTNVLTLYIAAAPNGSDIGVRVVEEVSGAAVEFTITTDMPAATQLLSPRNYMNTGATAAAVAYDCSGVYVETDY
;
A
#
# COMPACT_ATOMS: atom_id res chain seq x y z
N MET A 1 -93.79 93.33 -41.98
CA MET A 1 -93.96 92.42 -40.83
C MET A 1 -94.30 91.07 -41.38
N SER A 2 -93.71 90.00 -40.83
CA SER A 2 -94.10 88.62 -41.14
C SER A 2 -95.53 88.37 -40.66
N ASP A 3 -96.29 87.52 -41.37
CA ASP A 3 -97.64 87.08 -40.97
C ASP A 3 -97.60 85.80 -40.10
N ILE A 4 -96.41 85.29 -39.74
CA ILE A 4 -96.18 84.07 -38.94
C ILE A 4 -95.02 84.21 -37.93
N THR A 5 -95.00 83.38 -36.86
CA THR A 5 -93.87 83.22 -35.93
C THR A 5 -92.70 82.45 -36.56
N THR A 6 -91.51 82.53 -35.94
CA THR A 6 -90.25 82.14 -36.58
C THR A 6 -89.90 80.65 -36.44
N HIS A 7 -90.11 80.04 -35.28
CA HIS A 7 -89.75 78.64 -35.03
C HIS A 7 -90.90 77.66 -35.30
N LEU A 8 -92.10 78.00 -34.84
CA LEU A 8 -93.29 77.17 -34.88
C LEU A 8 -94.21 77.50 -36.06
N LEU A 9 -93.91 78.57 -36.82
CA LEU A 9 -94.66 79.01 -38.01
C LEU A 9 -96.15 79.29 -37.73
N LEU A 10 -96.45 79.83 -36.54
CA LEU A 10 -97.82 80.09 -36.11
C LEU A 10 -98.34 81.40 -36.73
N PRO A 11 -99.55 81.45 -37.31
CA PRO A 11 -100.08 82.65 -37.95
C PRO A 11 -100.44 83.77 -36.97
N TYR A 12 -100.07 85.00 -37.31
CA TYR A 12 -100.47 86.22 -36.61
C TYR A 12 -101.85 86.71 -37.04
N ILE A 13 -102.54 87.39 -36.13
CA ILE A 13 -103.79 88.09 -36.44
C ILE A 13 -103.47 89.40 -37.16
N LEU A 14 -104.09 89.64 -38.33
CA LEU A 14 -103.93 90.86 -39.13
C LEU A 14 -104.43 92.13 -38.41
N ALA A 15 -103.84 93.28 -38.75
CA ALA A 15 -104.17 94.56 -38.15
C ALA A 15 -105.66 94.97 -38.36
N SER A 16 -106.15 95.90 -37.53
CA SER A 16 -107.53 96.44 -37.55
C SER A 16 -108.64 95.58 -36.92
N GLN A 17 -108.29 94.53 -36.16
CA GLN A 17 -109.22 93.73 -35.33
C GLN A 17 -109.39 94.28 -33.91
N ALA A 18 -109.86 95.53 -33.75
CA ALA A 18 -110.11 96.17 -32.44
C ALA A 18 -108.95 96.02 -31.43
N GLN A 19 -107.70 96.16 -31.91
CA GLN A 19 -106.45 96.00 -31.14
C GLN A 19 -106.19 94.63 -30.47
N LYS A 20 -107.03 93.61 -30.66
CA LYS A 20 -106.81 92.25 -30.11
C LYS A 20 -105.56 91.56 -30.67
N HIS A 21 -105.16 91.92 -31.89
CA HIS A 21 -103.95 91.42 -32.54
C HIS A 21 -102.67 91.77 -31.77
N VAL A 22 -102.67 92.84 -30.96
CA VAL A 22 -101.46 93.26 -30.23
C VAL A 22 -101.09 92.25 -29.15
N THR A 23 -101.98 92.01 -28.18
CA THR A 23 -101.69 91.13 -27.03
C THR A 23 -101.62 89.65 -27.42
N HIS A 24 -102.41 89.21 -28.39
CA HIS A 24 -102.38 87.82 -28.83
C HIS A 24 -101.10 87.48 -29.61
N ASN A 25 -100.69 88.35 -30.55
CA ASN A 25 -99.46 88.11 -31.30
C ASN A 25 -98.22 88.21 -30.39
N GLU A 26 -98.26 89.01 -29.32
CA GLU A 26 -97.22 89.01 -28.27
C GLU A 26 -97.14 87.67 -27.52
N ALA A 27 -98.27 87.09 -27.12
CA ALA A 27 -98.30 85.76 -26.49
C ALA A 27 -97.75 84.66 -27.42
N LEU A 28 -98.08 84.72 -28.72
CA LEU A 28 -97.55 83.78 -29.71
C LEU A 28 -96.03 83.90 -29.88
N ARG A 29 -95.46 85.12 -29.82
CA ARG A 29 -94.00 85.32 -29.85
C ARG A 29 -93.31 84.69 -28.65
N LEU A 30 -93.87 84.80 -27.45
CA LEU A 30 -93.29 84.19 -26.24
C LEU A 30 -93.37 82.65 -26.29
N LEU A 31 -94.49 82.11 -26.77
CA LEU A 31 -94.67 80.66 -26.91
C LEU A 31 -93.67 80.06 -27.90
N ASP A 32 -93.46 80.72 -29.04
CA ASP A 32 -92.51 80.33 -30.09
C ASP A 32 -91.07 80.23 -29.58
N ALA A 33 -90.69 81.09 -28.64
CA ALA A 33 -89.35 81.13 -28.09
C ALA A 33 -89.11 80.06 -27.01
N MET A 34 -90.13 79.72 -26.22
CA MET A 34 -90.02 78.85 -25.05
C MET A 34 -90.27 77.37 -25.34
N VAL A 35 -91.16 77.05 -26.29
CA VAL A 35 -91.47 75.65 -26.62
C VAL A 35 -90.32 75.06 -27.43
N GLN A 36 -89.92 73.83 -27.08
CA GLN A 36 -88.72 73.19 -27.65
C GLN A 36 -87.50 74.12 -27.57
N LEU A 37 -87.24 74.62 -26.36
CA LEU A 37 -86.18 75.58 -26.10
C LEU A 37 -84.82 75.04 -26.56
N SER A 38 -84.32 75.62 -27.64
CA SER A 38 -82.98 75.41 -28.15
C SER A 38 -82.32 76.77 -28.28
N VAL A 39 -81.12 76.87 -27.71
CA VAL A 39 -80.30 78.08 -27.78
C VAL A 39 -79.01 77.77 -28.54
N LEU A 40 -78.49 78.75 -29.25
CA LEU A 40 -77.27 78.62 -30.04
C LEU A 40 -76.05 78.40 -29.14
N ASP A 41 -75.97 79.14 -28.03
CA ASP A 41 -74.92 79.00 -27.02
C ASP A 41 -75.40 79.53 -25.66
N ARG A 42 -74.53 79.36 -24.66
CA ARG A 42 -74.70 79.86 -23.29
C ARG A 42 -73.52 80.70 -22.78
N THR A 43 -72.60 81.08 -23.67
CA THR A 43 -71.29 81.65 -23.30
C THR A 43 -71.15 83.13 -23.64
N ARG A 44 -72.07 83.68 -24.44
CA ARG A 44 -72.06 85.09 -24.82
C ARG A 44 -72.59 86.00 -23.73
N THR A 45 -71.88 87.09 -23.48
CA THR A 45 -72.28 88.16 -22.55
C THR A 45 -72.81 89.42 -23.24
N ALA A 46 -72.74 89.53 -24.56
CA ALA A 46 -73.22 90.68 -25.33
C ALA A 46 -74.04 90.22 -26.55
N PRO A 47 -75.07 90.99 -26.98
CA PRO A 47 -75.86 90.64 -28.15
C PRO A 47 -75.00 90.56 -29.42
N PRO A 48 -75.21 89.54 -30.29
CA PRO A 48 -74.60 89.49 -31.61
C PRO A 48 -74.81 90.79 -32.41
N ALA A 49 -73.82 91.18 -33.21
CA ALA A 49 -73.89 92.41 -34.01
C ALA A 49 -74.95 92.34 -35.15
N SER A 50 -75.25 91.13 -35.63
CA SER A 50 -76.22 90.87 -36.70
C SER A 50 -77.09 89.65 -36.37
N PRO A 51 -78.01 89.77 -35.40
CA PRO A 51 -78.88 88.65 -35.02
C PRO A 51 -79.94 88.37 -36.08
N THR A 52 -80.23 87.09 -36.30
CA THR A 52 -81.35 86.66 -37.14
C THR A 52 -82.60 86.48 -36.31
N ASP A 53 -83.75 86.80 -36.92
CA ASP A 53 -85.05 86.56 -36.30
C ASP A 53 -85.13 85.08 -35.91
N GLY A 54 -85.49 84.78 -34.66
CA GLY A 54 -85.41 83.41 -34.13
C GLY A 54 -84.23 83.15 -33.18
N ASP A 55 -83.17 83.95 -33.23
CA ASP A 55 -81.97 83.67 -32.44
C ASP A 55 -82.27 83.63 -30.95
N ARG A 56 -81.85 82.53 -30.31
CA ARG A 56 -81.97 82.32 -28.86
C ARG A 56 -80.60 82.01 -28.26
N HIS A 57 -80.25 82.70 -27.18
CA HIS A 57 -79.03 82.49 -26.42
C HIS A 57 -79.35 82.39 -24.94
N ILE A 58 -78.65 81.55 -24.18
CA ILE A 58 -78.55 81.77 -22.73
C ILE A 58 -77.46 82.79 -22.52
N VAL A 59 -77.78 83.87 -21.82
CA VAL A 59 -76.82 84.94 -21.57
C VAL A 59 -75.85 84.46 -20.48
N ALA A 60 -74.56 84.49 -20.76
CA ALA A 60 -73.54 84.20 -19.77
C ALA A 60 -73.51 85.27 -18.66
N SER A 61 -72.98 84.91 -17.50
CA SER A 61 -72.79 85.87 -16.41
C SER A 61 -71.83 87.00 -16.83
N GLY A 62 -72.14 88.23 -16.43
CA GLY A 62 -71.48 89.44 -16.88
C GLY A 62 -72.14 90.09 -18.10
N ALA A 63 -73.47 90.00 -18.23
CA ALA A 63 -74.21 90.50 -19.39
C ALA A 63 -74.02 92.02 -19.64
N THR A 64 -73.84 92.42 -20.89
CA THR A 64 -73.54 93.80 -21.33
C THR A 64 -74.41 94.23 -22.52
N GLY A 65 -74.41 95.53 -22.84
CA GLY A 65 -75.20 96.08 -23.94
C GLY A 65 -76.71 95.93 -23.72
N LEU A 66 -77.46 95.57 -24.76
CA LEU A 66 -78.92 95.36 -24.65
C LEU A 66 -79.31 94.19 -23.73
N TRP A 67 -78.37 93.32 -23.37
CA TRP A 67 -78.60 92.19 -22.46
C TRP A 67 -78.22 92.50 -21.01
N SER A 68 -77.81 93.73 -20.69
CA SER A 68 -77.41 94.11 -19.34
C SER A 68 -78.47 93.73 -18.29
N GLY A 69 -78.07 92.92 -17.30
CA GLY A 69 -78.95 92.39 -16.25
C GLY A 69 -79.75 91.15 -16.62
N TRP A 70 -79.44 90.48 -17.74
CA TRP A 70 -80.12 89.26 -18.19
C TRP A 70 -79.29 87.99 -17.96
N ASP A 71 -78.33 88.03 -17.03
CA ASP A 71 -77.45 86.90 -16.71
C ASP A 71 -78.23 85.60 -16.48
N LEU A 72 -77.80 84.53 -17.14
CA LEU A 72 -78.37 83.17 -17.10
C LEU A 72 -79.81 83.05 -17.65
N ASN A 73 -80.42 84.15 -18.09
CA ASN A 73 -81.71 84.17 -18.77
C ASN A 73 -81.56 83.85 -20.25
N VAL A 74 -82.67 83.51 -20.91
CA VAL A 74 -82.70 83.29 -22.35
C VAL A 74 -83.00 84.62 -23.05
N ALA A 75 -82.11 85.07 -23.93
CA ALA A 75 -82.34 86.20 -24.82
C ALA A 75 -82.88 85.69 -26.17
N PHE A 76 -83.97 86.30 -26.66
CA PHE A 76 -84.63 85.92 -27.91
C PHE A 76 -84.79 87.13 -28.84
N TRP A 77 -84.34 87.05 -30.10
CA TRP A 77 -84.44 88.13 -31.08
C TRP A 77 -85.66 87.95 -31.99
N VAL A 78 -86.55 88.96 -32.00
CA VAL A 78 -87.73 88.97 -32.86
C VAL A 78 -88.14 90.40 -33.25
N ASP A 79 -88.61 90.61 -34.49
CA ASP A 79 -89.15 91.89 -34.98
C ASP A 79 -88.21 93.09 -34.75
N GLY A 80 -86.90 92.84 -34.78
CA GLY A 80 -85.87 93.87 -34.61
C GLY A 80 -85.57 94.26 -33.16
N VAL A 81 -86.08 93.52 -32.16
CA VAL A 81 -85.81 93.76 -30.73
C VAL A 81 -85.42 92.47 -29.99
N TRP A 82 -84.62 92.61 -28.93
CA TRP A 82 -84.34 91.52 -27.99
C TRP A 82 -85.44 91.44 -26.93
N MET A 83 -85.92 90.24 -26.65
CA MET A 83 -86.82 89.93 -25.55
C MET A 83 -86.13 89.03 -24.53
N GLN A 84 -86.43 89.28 -23.25
CA GLN A 84 -85.90 88.51 -22.12
C GLN A 84 -86.87 87.41 -21.71
N LEU A 85 -86.37 86.19 -21.54
CA LEU A 85 -87.08 85.05 -20.99
C LEU A 85 -86.38 84.54 -19.73
N VAL A 86 -87.06 84.63 -18.59
CA VAL A 86 -86.52 84.19 -17.29
C VAL A 86 -86.80 82.68 -17.08
N PRO A 87 -85.78 81.83 -16.93
CA PRO A 87 -85.96 80.39 -16.76
C PRO A 87 -86.55 80.05 -15.38
N ARG A 88 -87.29 78.93 -15.31
CA ARG A 88 -87.84 78.39 -14.06
C ARG A 88 -87.22 77.04 -13.73
N PRO A 89 -87.10 76.64 -12.44
CA PRO A 89 -86.54 75.34 -12.06
C PRO A 89 -87.17 74.20 -12.86
N GLY A 90 -86.34 73.32 -13.40
CA GLY A 90 -86.75 72.22 -14.27
C GLY A 90 -86.91 72.59 -15.75
N TRP A 91 -86.67 73.83 -16.17
CA TRP A 91 -86.52 74.15 -17.58
C TRP A 91 -85.34 73.38 -18.16
N LEU A 92 -85.57 72.82 -19.34
CA LEU A 92 -84.56 72.13 -20.15
C LEU A 92 -84.26 72.98 -21.36
N ALA A 93 -82.98 73.16 -21.65
CA ALA A 93 -82.50 73.82 -22.86
C ALA A 93 -81.51 72.91 -23.57
N TRP A 94 -81.70 72.75 -24.88
CA TRP A 94 -80.67 72.18 -25.74
C TRP A 94 -79.68 73.27 -26.14
N ILE A 95 -78.40 73.06 -25.81
CA ILE A 95 -77.33 74.00 -26.19
C ILE A 95 -76.68 73.47 -27.48
N ALA A 96 -76.96 74.13 -28.61
CA ALA A 96 -76.48 73.67 -29.91
C ALA A 96 -74.94 73.62 -29.98
N ALA A 97 -74.25 74.59 -29.37
CA ALA A 97 -72.78 74.63 -29.33
C ALA A 97 -72.13 73.48 -28.53
N GLU A 98 -72.82 72.93 -27.51
CA GLU A 98 -72.27 71.91 -26.59
C GLU A 98 -72.80 70.50 -26.84
N GLN A 99 -73.85 70.37 -27.67
CA GLN A 99 -74.50 69.08 -27.98
C GLN A 99 -74.99 68.33 -26.73
N MET A 100 -75.49 69.06 -25.73
CA MET A 100 -76.00 68.48 -24.49
C MET A 100 -77.24 69.20 -23.96
N PHE A 101 -77.98 68.48 -23.12
CA PHE A 101 -79.04 69.07 -22.30
C PHE A 101 -78.49 69.66 -21.02
N LEU A 102 -79.03 70.81 -20.66
CA LEU A 102 -78.88 71.38 -19.33
C LEU A 102 -80.24 71.52 -18.68
N VAL A 103 -80.27 71.36 -17.37
CA VAL A 103 -81.45 71.65 -16.55
C VAL A 103 -81.17 72.85 -15.66
N TRP A 104 -82.12 73.79 -15.60
CA TRP A 104 -82.05 74.87 -14.63
C TRP A 104 -82.42 74.36 -13.24
N ASN A 105 -81.47 74.40 -12.30
CA ASN A 105 -81.66 73.92 -10.92
C ASN A 105 -82.26 74.99 -9.98
N GLY A 106 -82.51 76.20 -10.48
CA GLY A 106 -82.93 77.37 -9.69
C GLY A 106 -81.84 78.42 -9.47
N SER A 107 -80.58 78.07 -9.70
CA SER A 107 -79.41 78.96 -9.55
C SER A 107 -78.36 78.81 -10.65
N ALA A 108 -78.30 77.65 -11.32
CA ALA A 108 -77.38 77.36 -12.41
C ALA A 108 -78.00 76.37 -13.42
N TRP A 109 -77.38 76.30 -14.60
CA TRP A 109 -77.66 75.30 -15.63
C TRP A 109 -76.65 74.13 -15.52
N ASP A 110 -77.13 72.96 -15.08
CA ASP A 110 -76.30 71.77 -14.79
C ASP A 110 -76.38 70.67 -15.88
N PRO A 111 -75.27 69.93 -16.12
CA PRO A 111 -75.24 68.70 -16.93
C PRO A 111 -76.09 67.55 -16.39
N VAL A 112 -76.43 66.60 -17.25
CA VAL A 112 -77.18 65.37 -16.88
C VAL A 112 -76.38 64.12 -17.31
N GLY A 113 -75.83 63.31 -16.36
CA GLY A 113 -75.41 61.90 -16.60
C GLY A 113 -73.98 61.33 -16.29
N GLU A 114 -73.22 61.69 -15.24
CA GLU A 114 -71.81 61.20 -14.99
C GLU A 114 -71.57 60.37 -13.66
N PRO A 115 -70.57 59.44 -13.53
CA PRO A 115 -70.31 58.54 -12.35
C PRO A 115 -69.48 59.11 -11.14
N VAL A 116 -69.51 58.44 -9.95
CA VAL A 116 -68.89 58.88 -8.64
C VAL A 116 -68.25 57.73 -7.80
N ASP A 117 -67.18 57.98 -7.02
CA ASP A 117 -66.47 57.05 -6.07
C ASP A 117 -67.28 56.57 -4.83
N VAL A 118 -66.90 55.45 -4.19
CA VAL A 118 -67.59 54.84 -3.01
C VAL A 118 -66.65 54.61 -1.78
N PRO A 119 -67.02 55.02 -0.55
CA PRO A 119 -66.22 54.82 0.68
C PRO A 119 -66.08 53.38 1.20
N ASP A 120 -65.01 53.08 1.95
CA ASP A 120 -64.68 51.75 2.49
C ASP A 120 -65.66 51.25 3.57
N SER A 121 -66.30 52.17 4.29
CA SER A 121 -67.38 51.87 5.24
C SER A 121 -68.68 51.41 4.59
N VAL A 122 -68.84 51.66 3.27
CA VAL A 122 -70.06 51.37 2.51
C VAL A 122 -69.92 50.05 1.72
N PHE A 123 -68.72 49.69 1.28
CA PHE A 123 -68.49 48.49 0.48
C PHE A 123 -68.11 47.27 1.33
N SER A 124 -68.95 46.23 1.31
CA SER A 124 -68.63 44.93 1.93
C SER A 124 -69.19 43.76 1.10
N LEU A 125 -68.48 42.63 1.09
CA LEU A 125 -68.99 41.37 0.55
C LEU A 125 -69.59 40.58 1.69
N VAL A 126 -70.88 40.28 1.61
CA VAL A 126 -71.63 39.63 2.68
C VAL A 126 -72.24 38.33 2.14
N ASN A 127 -72.21 37.28 2.94
CA ASN A 127 -72.90 36.05 2.59
C ASN A 127 -74.42 36.27 2.64
N THR A 128 -75.12 35.95 1.55
CA THR A 128 -76.57 36.17 1.42
C THR A 128 -77.41 35.41 2.44
N ALA A 129 -76.96 34.21 2.84
CA ALA A 129 -77.67 33.36 3.80
C ALA A 129 -77.30 33.69 5.27
N ASP A 130 -76.16 34.35 5.49
CA ASP A 130 -75.66 34.68 6.83
C ASP A 130 -74.93 36.03 6.80
N PRO A 131 -75.66 37.14 7.08
CA PRO A 131 -75.09 38.47 7.00
C PRO A 131 -73.96 38.79 8.00
N THR A 132 -73.69 37.89 8.95
CA THR A 132 -72.56 38.00 9.88
C THR A 132 -71.24 37.54 9.26
N LYS A 133 -71.30 36.70 8.22
CA LYS A 133 -70.13 36.29 7.42
C LYS A 133 -69.87 37.32 6.33
N ARG A 134 -68.93 38.22 6.59
CA ARG A 134 -68.58 39.32 5.69
C ARG A 134 -67.08 39.47 5.50
N ALA A 135 -66.67 39.86 4.31
CA ALA A 135 -65.34 40.40 4.03
C ALA A 135 -65.46 41.92 3.92
N THR A 136 -64.66 42.63 4.71
CA THR A 136 -64.59 44.09 4.72
C THR A 136 -63.20 44.52 4.29
N PHE A 137 -63.11 45.62 3.54
CA PHE A 137 -61.84 46.16 3.06
C PHE A 137 -61.55 47.43 3.85
N SER A 138 -60.81 47.33 4.96
CA SER A 138 -60.49 48.51 5.77
C SER A 138 -59.28 49.24 5.20
N LEU A 139 -59.40 50.54 4.97
CA LEU A 139 -58.28 51.39 4.57
C LEU A 139 -57.55 52.04 5.77
N SER A 140 -58.04 51.81 7.00
CA SER A 140 -57.52 52.43 8.24
C SER A 140 -56.03 52.17 8.51
N GLY A 141 -55.48 51.06 7.98
CA GLY A 141 -54.06 50.71 8.10
C GLY A 141 -53.14 51.36 7.05
N ILE A 142 -53.69 52.11 6.08
CA ILE A 142 -52.89 52.78 5.04
C ILE A 142 -52.46 54.15 5.59
N SER A 143 -51.19 54.23 6.01
CA SER A 143 -50.63 55.41 6.70
C SER A 143 -50.39 56.64 5.81
N THR A 144 -50.39 56.48 4.49
CA THR A 144 -50.15 57.56 3.50
C THR A 144 -51.07 57.38 2.31
N GLY A 145 -51.62 58.47 1.75
CA GLY A 145 -52.59 58.45 0.64
C GLY A 145 -52.06 57.96 -0.72
N THR A 146 -51.54 56.72 -0.76
CA THR A 146 -51.00 56.08 -1.96
C THR A 146 -51.93 54.96 -2.39
N THR A 147 -52.31 54.94 -3.66
CA THR A 147 -53.13 53.86 -4.25
C THR A 147 -52.45 52.50 -4.09
N ARG A 148 -53.17 51.54 -3.53
CA ARG A 148 -52.77 50.13 -3.47
C ARG A 148 -53.64 49.34 -4.45
N THR A 149 -53.01 48.76 -5.47
CA THR A 149 -53.71 47.99 -6.49
C THR A 149 -53.69 46.51 -6.12
N PHE A 150 -54.87 45.91 -5.98
CA PHE A 150 -55.03 44.46 -5.93
C PHE A 150 -55.60 43.99 -7.27
N THR A 151 -54.78 43.27 -8.04
CA THR A 151 -55.18 42.75 -9.36
C THR A 151 -55.45 41.26 -9.25
N LEU A 152 -56.68 40.84 -9.56
CA LEU A 152 -56.99 39.43 -9.70
C LEU A 152 -56.49 38.92 -11.06
N PRO A 153 -55.78 37.79 -11.11
CA PRO A 153 -55.44 37.16 -12.38
C PRO A 153 -56.72 36.58 -13.03
N ASN A 154 -56.66 36.27 -14.32
CA ASN A 154 -57.72 35.54 -15.02
C ASN A 154 -57.67 34.03 -14.68
N THR A 155 -57.66 33.70 -13.39
CA THR A 155 -57.72 32.34 -12.84
C THR A 155 -58.23 32.37 -11.40
N SER A 156 -58.79 31.26 -10.92
CA SER A 156 -59.18 31.13 -9.51
C SER A 156 -57.95 31.03 -8.62
N SER A 157 -57.91 31.83 -7.54
CA SER A 157 -56.83 31.80 -6.55
C SER A 157 -57.40 31.88 -5.13
N GLU A 158 -56.72 31.23 -4.18
CA GLU A 158 -56.98 31.38 -2.75
C GLU A 158 -56.08 32.48 -2.16
N LEU A 159 -56.62 33.28 -1.24
CA LEU A 159 -55.91 34.34 -0.52
C LEU A 159 -55.34 33.80 0.80
N ALA A 160 -54.03 33.94 1.00
CA ALA A 160 -53.39 33.51 2.24
C ALA A 160 -53.75 34.45 3.41
N ILE A 161 -54.00 33.88 4.61
CA ILE A 161 -54.29 34.63 5.84
C ILE A 161 -53.07 34.70 6.78
N LEU A 162 -53.01 35.74 7.62
CA LEU A 162 -51.86 36.03 8.48
C LEU A 162 -51.78 35.15 9.74
N ALA A 163 -52.87 34.47 10.12
CA ALA A 163 -52.92 33.61 11.31
C ALA A 163 -53.66 32.30 11.03
N GLY A 164 -52.96 31.16 11.19
CA GLY A 164 -53.49 29.81 11.04
C GLY A 164 -52.59 28.88 10.22
N THR A 165 -52.73 27.56 10.43
CA THR A 165 -52.09 26.55 9.57
C THR A 165 -52.73 26.59 8.19
N GLN A 166 -51.93 26.82 7.15
CA GLN A 166 -52.40 26.87 5.77
C GLN A 166 -51.81 25.73 4.97
N THR A 167 -52.66 25.01 4.24
CA THR A 167 -52.24 23.96 3.32
C THR A 167 -52.29 24.51 1.91
N PHE A 168 -51.12 24.67 1.31
CA PHE A 168 -50.99 25.04 -0.10
C PHE A 168 -50.96 23.77 -0.95
N SER A 169 -51.98 23.54 -1.78
CA SER A 169 -51.99 22.42 -2.73
C SER A 169 -51.28 22.77 -4.04
N GLY A 170 -50.58 21.78 -4.63
CA GLY A 170 -49.83 21.93 -5.89
C GLY A 170 -48.47 22.63 -5.77
N ASN A 171 -47.76 22.74 -6.89
CA ASN A 171 -46.41 23.33 -6.93
C ASN A 171 -46.46 24.82 -6.61
N LYS A 172 -45.67 25.26 -5.62
CA LYS A 172 -45.49 26.68 -5.27
C LYS A 172 -44.07 27.12 -5.60
N THR A 173 -43.97 28.25 -6.28
CA THR A 173 -42.68 28.90 -6.58
C THR A 173 -42.62 30.19 -5.78
N PHE A 174 -41.65 30.29 -4.87
CA PHE A 174 -41.34 31.52 -4.15
C PHE A 174 -40.17 32.21 -4.86
N SER A 175 -40.38 33.40 -5.41
CA SER A 175 -39.28 34.24 -5.90
C SER A 175 -38.63 34.95 -4.71
N GLY A 176 -37.43 34.52 -4.32
CA GLY A 176 -36.66 35.11 -3.21
C GLY A 176 -36.36 34.15 -2.05
N THR A 177 -36.05 34.70 -0.88
CA THR A 177 -35.65 33.93 0.31
C THR A 177 -36.87 33.40 1.07
N LEU A 178 -36.98 32.07 1.21
CA LEU A 178 -37.90 31.43 2.15
C LEU A 178 -37.25 31.34 3.53
N THR A 179 -37.84 32.00 4.53
CA THR A 179 -37.37 31.92 5.94
C THR A 179 -38.37 31.10 6.75
N ALA A 180 -37.92 29.99 7.33
CA ALA A 180 -38.70 29.19 8.27
C ALA A 180 -38.04 29.23 9.66
N SER A 181 -38.77 29.64 10.69
CA SER A 181 -38.26 29.77 12.07
C SER A 181 -38.36 28.48 12.89
N GLY A 182 -38.84 27.38 12.29
CA GLY A 182 -39.04 26.08 12.95
C GLY A 182 -38.58 24.92 12.06
N THR A 183 -39.10 23.72 12.32
CA THR A 183 -38.75 22.53 11.54
C THR A 183 -39.39 22.56 10.14
N VAL A 184 -38.57 22.34 9.12
CA VAL A 184 -39.04 22.03 7.76
C VAL A 184 -39.03 20.51 7.60
N THR A 185 -40.21 19.90 7.48
CA THR A 185 -40.36 18.45 7.27
C THR A 185 -40.78 18.17 5.84
N VAL A 186 -40.07 17.26 5.16
CA VAL A 186 -40.48 16.74 3.85
C VAL A 186 -40.95 15.30 4.03
N SER A 187 -42.25 15.05 3.88
CA SER A 187 -42.85 13.72 3.99
C SER A 187 -42.94 12.98 2.65
N ALA A 188 -42.51 13.61 1.56
CA ALA A 188 -42.47 12.99 0.24
C ALA A 188 -41.31 11.99 0.13
N ALA A 189 -41.43 11.02 -0.78
CA ALA A 189 -40.41 9.99 -1.02
C ALA A 189 -39.05 10.56 -1.49
N ALA A 190 -39.05 11.77 -2.08
CA ALA A 190 -37.84 12.48 -2.49
C ALA A 190 -38.01 13.99 -2.33
N ALA A 191 -36.90 14.67 -2.02
CA ALA A 191 -36.79 16.12 -2.03
C ALA A 191 -35.56 16.50 -2.87
N THR A 192 -35.71 17.42 -3.81
CA THR A 192 -34.57 17.99 -4.56
C THR A 192 -34.38 19.43 -4.10
N ILE A 193 -33.20 19.75 -3.58
CA ILE A 193 -32.86 21.11 -3.15
C ILE A 193 -31.98 21.74 -4.24
N GLY A 194 -32.62 22.55 -5.08
CA GLY A 194 -32.02 23.32 -6.18
C GLY A 194 -31.57 22.49 -7.40
N THR A 195 -31.50 23.14 -8.56
CA THR A 195 -31.19 22.55 -9.87
C THR A 195 -30.25 23.44 -10.71
N ALA A 196 -29.38 24.20 -10.03
CA ALA A 196 -28.52 25.18 -10.70
C ALA A 196 -27.54 24.51 -11.68
N THR A 197 -27.38 25.12 -12.85
CA THR A 197 -26.39 24.72 -13.89
C THR A 197 -25.03 25.38 -13.68
N THR A 198 -24.93 26.31 -12.73
CA THR A 198 -23.71 27.01 -12.29
C THR A 198 -23.44 26.70 -10.81
N THR A 199 -22.38 27.27 -10.23
CA THR A 199 -22.04 27.05 -8.81
C THR A 199 -23.20 27.40 -7.89
N SER A 200 -23.67 26.41 -7.13
CA SER A 200 -24.63 26.58 -6.03
C SER A 200 -23.95 26.27 -4.71
N THR A 201 -24.19 27.09 -3.69
CA THR A 201 -23.69 26.87 -2.33
C THR A 201 -24.87 26.59 -1.40
N TYR A 202 -24.89 25.39 -0.81
CA TYR A 202 -25.86 25.01 0.20
C TYR A 202 -25.22 25.06 1.58
N GLY A 203 -25.67 25.99 2.42
CA GLY A 203 -25.22 26.09 3.81
C GLY A 203 -26.14 25.29 4.73
N MET A 204 -25.59 24.33 5.48
CA MET A 204 -26.27 23.66 6.58
C MET A 204 -25.60 24.07 7.89
N GLY A 205 -26.31 24.80 8.76
CA GLY A 205 -25.77 25.21 10.06
C GLY A 205 -24.61 26.22 9.99
N THR A 206 -24.56 27.12 9.01
CA THR A 206 -23.53 28.17 8.93
C THR A 206 -23.71 29.24 10.03
N GLY A 207 -22.65 29.96 10.40
CA GLY A 207 -22.68 31.06 11.38
C GLY A 207 -21.88 30.81 12.67
N ALA A 208 -21.40 31.88 13.30
CA ALA A 208 -20.53 31.85 14.47
C ALA A 208 -21.19 31.15 15.67
N THR A 209 -20.53 30.13 16.21
CA THR A 209 -20.84 29.56 17.51
C THR A 209 -20.23 30.46 18.59
N THR A 210 -21.05 31.29 19.24
CA THR A 210 -20.63 32.15 20.35
C THR A 210 -20.54 31.41 21.69
N THR A 211 -21.03 30.16 21.73
CA THR A 211 -20.95 29.20 22.83
C THR A 211 -20.67 27.82 22.23
N GLY A 212 -19.93 26.94 22.91
CA GLY A 212 -19.48 25.62 22.42
C GLY A 212 -20.59 24.59 22.16
N VAL A 213 -21.45 24.86 21.18
CA VAL A 213 -22.58 24.03 20.79
C VAL A 213 -22.23 23.26 19.52
N THR A 214 -22.39 21.94 19.54
CA THR A 214 -22.20 21.06 18.37
C THR A 214 -23.33 21.29 17.36
N LYS A 215 -22.95 21.51 16.10
CA LYS A 215 -23.91 21.47 14.98
C LYS A 215 -23.85 20.08 14.35
N THR A 216 -24.96 19.38 14.36
CA THR A 216 -25.04 18.01 13.86
C THR A 216 -25.85 17.97 12.56
N LEU A 217 -25.28 17.36 11.52
CA LEU A 217 -26.01 16.94 10.34
C LEU A 217 -26.22 15.42 10.41
N ASN A 218 -27.43 15.00 10.78
CA ASN A 218 -27.79 13.59 10.79
C ASN A 218 -28.23 13.16 9.38
N LEU A 219 -27.46 12.29 8.74
CA LEU A 219 -27.78 11.70 7.44
C LEU A 219 -27.96 10.19 7.60
N GLY A 220 -29.21 9.72 7.61
CA GLY A 220 -29.52 8.30 7.66
C GLY A 220 -30.90 7.95 8.16
N THR A 221 -31.26 6.68 8.06
CA THR A 221 -32.54 6.13 8.50
C THR A 221 -32.50 5.74 9.98
N GLY A 222 -33.52 6.06 10.76
CA GLY A 222 -33.78 5.40 12.06
C GLY A 222 -34.37 3.99 11.93
N GLY A 223 -34.16 3.33 10.77
CA GLY A 223 -34.89 2.14 10.33
C GLY A 223 -34.48 0.83 11.02
N ALA A 224 -35.30 -0.21 10.83
CA ALA A 224 -35.12 -1.55 11.38
C ALA A 224 -33.84 -2.25 10.85
N ASN A 225 -33.45 -3.35 11.51
CA ASN A 225 -32.28 -4.15 11.12
C ASN A 225 -32.31 -4.49 9.61
N GLY A 226 -31.21 -4.23 8.90
CA GLY A 226 -31.08 -4.39 7.46
C GLY A 226 -31.31 -3.12 6.63
N SER A 227 -31.72 -2.00 7.24
CA SER A 227 -31.84 -0.71 6.54
C SER A 227 -30.46 -0.20 6.11
N THR A 228 -30.31 0.21 4.85
CA THR A 228 -29.09 0.82 4.32
C THR A 228 -29.32 2.31 4.07
N THR A 229 -28.34 3.13 4.45
CA THR A 229 -28.29 4.55 4.09
C THR A 229 -27.19 4.71 3.05
N VAL A 230 -27.53 5.25 1.87
CA VAL A 230 -26.56 5.55 0.81
C VAL A 230 -26.42 7.07 0.70
N ILE A 231 -25.20 7.58 0.86
CA ILE A 231 -24.87 8.98 0.64
C ILE A 231 -23.97 9.05 -0.60
N ASN A 232 -24.53 9.49 -1.73
CA ASN A 232 -23.78 9.73 -2.95
C ASN A 232 -23.24 11.16 -2.93
N ILE A 233 -21.91 11.32 -2.95
CA ILE A 233 -21.25 12.64 -3.00
C ILE A 233 -20.45 12.71 -4.30
N GLY A 234 -20.90 13.53 -5.25
CA GLY A 234 -20.30 13.67 -6.57
C GLY A 234 -21.32 13.53 -7.71
N SER A 235 -20.83 13.53 -8.95
CA SER A 235 -21.68 13.39 -10.14
C SER A 235 -22.17 11.95 -10.31
N ALA A 236 -23.45 11.78 -10.64
CA ALA A 236 -24.00 10.49 -11.10
C ALA A 236 -23.69 10.20 -12.59
N THR A 237 -23.15 11.18 -13.31
CA THR A 237 -22.79 11.04 -14.73
C THR A 237 -21.39 10.47 -14.85
N ALA A 238 -21.26 9.32 -15.52
CA ALA A 238 -19.97 8.67 -15.78
C ALA A 238 -19.00 9.65 -16.46
N GLY A 239 -17.77 9.76 -15.93
CA GLY A 239 -16.72 10.63 -16.46
C GLY A 239 -16.74 12.09 -15.99
N ALA A 240 -17.79 12.54 -15.28
CA ALA A 240 -17.79 13.86 -14.66
C ALA A 240 -17.06 13.82 -13.32
N GLY A 241 -15.83 14.34 -13.29
CA GLY A 241 -15.04 14.47 -12.07
C GLY A 241 -15.65 15.45 -11.07
N GLY A 242 -15.45 15.19 -9.78
CA GLY A 242 -15.79 16.11 -8.69
C GLY A 242 -14.81 15.93 -7.54
N THR A 243 -14.47 17.02 -6.85
CA THR A 243 -13.60 17.00 -5.68
C THR A 243 -14.43 17.13 -4.40
N THR A 244 -14.32 16.17 -3.50
CA THR A 244 -14.85 16.30 -2.14
C THR A 244 -13.74 16.80 -1.22
N VAL A 245 -13.90 17.98 -0.62
CA VAL A 245 -12.95 18.56 0.33
C VAL A 245 -13.58 18.56 1.72
N VAL A 246 -12.95 17.90 2.68
CA VAL A 246 -13.33 17.96 4.11
C VAL A 246 -12.29 18.80 4.84
N ASN A 247 -12.64 20.04 5.19
CA ASN A 247 -11.75 20.94 5.91
C ASN A 247 -12.04 20.87 7.43
N SER A 248 -11.59 19.79 8.07
CA SER A 248 -11.72 19.56 9.51
C SER A 248 -10.40 19.04 10.09
N PRO A 249 -10.01 19.44 11.31
CA PRO A 249 -8.83 18.88 11.97
C PRO A 249 -8.97 17.38 12.28
N ASN A 250 -10.20 16.87 12.36
CA ASN A 250 -10.48 15.46 12.61
C ASN A 250 -11.63 14.93 11.74
N VAL A 251 -11.51 13.67 11.35
CA VAL A 251 -12.58 12.87 10.74
C VAL A 251 -12.56 11.52 11.44
N THR A 252 -13.61 11.23 12.21
CA THR A 252 -13.70 10.01 13.02
C THR A 252 -14.75 9.08 12.44
N PHE A 253 -14.37 7.82 12.20
CA PHE A 253 -15.30 6.75 11.85
C PHE A 253 -15.74 6.01 13.12
N ALA A 254 -16.98 5.51 13.14
CA ALA A 254 -17.45 4.68 14.25
C ALA A 254 -16.66 3.37 14.33
N ASN A 255 -16.54 2.80 15.53
CA ASN A 255 -15.82 1.54 15.77
C ASN A 255 -16.35 0.35 14.95
N ALA A 256 -17.61 0.38 14.52
CA ALA A 256 -18.25 -0.65 13.72
C ALA A 256 -17.92 -0.56 12.21
N VAL A 257 -17.23 0.48 11.74
CA VAL A 257 -16.83 0.59 10.34
C VAL A 257 -15.80 -0.48 10.02
N THR A 258 -16.14 -1.42 9.13
CA THR A 258 -15.30 -2.56 8.76
C THR A 258 -14.38 -2.29 7.57
N GLN A 259 -14.68 -1.27 6.75
CA GLN A 259 -13.90 -0.95 5.56
C GLN A 259 -13.99 0.55 5.21
N VAL A 260 -12.86 1.12 4.81
CA VAL A 260 -12.76 2.36 4.04
C VAL A 260 -12.02 2.02 2.75
N GLY A 261 -12.75 1.89 1.64
CA GLY A 261 -12.23 1.36 0.38
C GLY A 261 -11.85 2.43 -0.65
N MET A 262 -10.80 2.18 -1.43
CA MET A 262 -10.41 2.99 -2.59
C MET A 262 -10.06 2.08 -3.78
N PRO A 263 -11.06 1.46 -4.44
CA PRO A 263 -10.83 0.36 -5.39
C PRO A 263 -10.16 0.77 -6.72
N GLN A 264 -10.19 2.05 -7.09
CA GLN A 264 -9.63 2.54 -8.37
C GLN A 264 -8.83 3.85 -8.24
N ALA A 265 -8.67 4.40 -7.02
CA ALA A 265 -8.09 5.72 -6.81
C ALA A 265 -6.72 5.65 -6.12
N ASN A 266 -5.82 6.58 -6.46
CA ASN A 266 -4.56 6.78 -5.76
C ASN A 266 -4.81 7.40 -4.37
N LEU A 267 -4.36 6.73 -3.30
CA LEU A 267 -4.33 7.29 -1.96
C LEU A 267 -2.95 7.91 -1.69
N THR A 268 -2.91 9.19 -1.32
CA THR A 268 -1.69 9.85 -0.81
C THR A 268 -1.89 10.16 0.67
N ALA A 269 -1.04 9.61 1.53
CA ALA A 269 -1.04 9.90 2.96
C ALA A 269 0.33 10.45 3.38
N GLN A 270 0.36 11.55 4.14
CA GLN A 270 1.61 12.12 4.65
C GLN A 270 2.13 11.31 5.85
N LEU A 271 1.22 10.81 6.69
CA LEU A 271 1.47 10.01 7.89
C LEU A 271 0.40 8.90 7.98
N LEU A 272 0.82 7.66 8.27
CA LEU A 272 -0.06 6.50 8.41
C LEU A 272 0.33 5.68 9.66
N GLY A 273 -0.53 5.75 10.68
CA GLY A 273 -0.44 4.94 11.90
C GLY A 273 -1.44 3.79 11.88
N LEU A 274 -0.99 2.56 12.13
CA LEU A 274 -1.82 1.36 12.15
C LEU A 274 -1.73 0.64 13.50
N GLY A 275 -2.85 0.05 13.96
CA GLY A 275 -2.91 -0.72 15.21
C GLY A 275 -2.66 0.10 16.48
N GLY A 276 -3.02 1.39 16.46
CA GLY A 276 -2.81 2.31 17.60
C GLY A 276 -1.41 2.94 17.65
N ALA A 277 -0.56 2.70 16.65
CA ALA A 277 0.71 3.40 16.52
C ALA A 277 0.51 4.86 16.08
N THR A 278 1.32 5.77 16.62
CA THR A 278 1.37 7.18 16.17
C THR A 278 2.47 7.31 15.12
N ALA A 279 2.14 7.84 13.95
CA ALA A 279 3.11 8.20 12.91
C ALA A 279 3.61 9.64 13.13
N ASP A 280 4.87 9.89 12.77
CA ASP A 280 5.55 11.17 13.00
C ASP A 280 6.41 11.57 11.78
N SER A 281 7.13 12.70 11.85
CA SER A 281 7.93 13.21 10.72
C SER A 281 9.03 12.26 10.25
N TYR A 282 9.50 11.36 11.12
CA TYR A 282 10.51 10.34 10.86
C TYR A 282 9.88 8.98 10.51
N ASN A 283 8.97 8.48 11.36
CA ASN A 283 8.23 7.23 11.17
C ASN A 283 6.89 7.52 10.48
N ARG A 284 6.93 7.91 9.21
CA ARG A 284 5.73 8.27 8.45
C ARG A 284 4.78 7.10 8.22
N LEU A 285 5.29 5.88 8.21
CA LEU A 285 4.52 4.64 8.33
C LEU A 285 4.89 4.00 9.67
N SER A 286 3.92 3.90 10.57
CA SER A 286 4.09 3.35 11.92
C SER A 286 3.04 2.28 12.18
N MET A 287 3.44 1.09 12.64
CA MET A 287 2.55 -0.05 12.79
C MET A 287 2.80 -0.73 14.15
N ASN A 288 1.73 -0.92 14.93
CA ASN A 288 1.76 -1.70 16.16
C ASN A 288 0.81 -2.90 15.98
N THR A 289 1.36 -4.04 15.55
CA THR A 289 0.59 -5.21 15.11
C THR A 289 1.35 -6.51 15.41
N PRO A 290 0.65 -7.65 15.64
CA PRO A 290 1.29 -8.96 15.78
C PRO A 290 2.00 -9.45 14.51
N ALA A 291 1.55 -9.03 13.32
CA ALA A 291 2.12 -9.47 12.04
C ALA A 291 1.96 -8.42 10.93
N VAL A 292 2.85 -8.48 9.94
CA VAL A 292 2.79 -7.71 8.69
C VAL A 292 2.92 -8.70 7.52
N LEU A 293 1.91 -8.75 6.65
CA LEU A 293 1.91 -9.57 5.43
C LEU A 293 1.97 -8.66 4.21
N LEU A 294 3.02 -8.82 3.41
CA LEU A 294 3.15 -8.19 2.09
C LEU A 294 3.02 -9.30 1.04
N ASN A 295 1.94 -9.28 0.26
CA ASN A 295 1.63 -10.33 -0.72
C ASN A 295 1.48 -9.76 -2.13
N ASN A 296 1.77 -10.58 -3.15
CA ASN A 296 1.57 -10.23 -4.54
C ASN A 296 0.31 -10.91 -5.11
N ALA A 297 -0.26 -10.32 -6.15
CA ALA A 297 -1.41 -10.85 -6.88
C ALA A 297 -1.03 -11.44 -8.25
N GLY A 298 0.26 -11.76 -8.49
CA GLY A 298 0.77 -12.08 -9.83
C GLY A 298 2.18 -12.67 -9.83
N ALA A 299 3.10 -12.06 -10.57
CA ALA A 299 4.45 -12.61 -10.78
C ALA A 299 5.43 -12.34 -9.62
N GLY A 300 5.21 -11.30 -8.80
CA GLY A 300 6.12 -10.96 -7.71
C GLY A 300 5.76 -9.68 -6.96
N ILE A 301 6.52 -9.40 -5.89
CA ILE A 301 6.51 -8.17 -5.10
C ILE A 301 7.94 -7.64 -4.99
N GLU A 302 8.11 -6.32 -5.06
CA GLU A 302 9.39 -5.64 -4.86
C GLU A 302 9.26 -4.59 -3.74
N ALA A 303 10.26 -4.52 -2.88
CA ALA A 303 10.40 -3.48 -1.86
C ALA A 303 11.77 -2.81 -2.01
N THR A 304 11.77 -1.51 -2.32
CA THR A 304 12.99 -0.74 -2.53
C THR A 304 13.34 0.05 -1.26
N VAL A 305 14.55 -0.16 -0.73
CA VAL A 305 15.14 0.64 0.35
C VAL A 305 16.35 1.37 -0.21
N ASN A 306 16.24 2.69 -0.39
CA ASN A 306 17.27 3.50 -1.03
C ASN A 306 17.96 4.43 -0.03
N LYS A 307 19.26 4.68 -0.24
CA LYS A 307 20.06 5.64 0.53
C LYS A 307 20.44 6.84 -0.34
N ALA A 308 20.62 8.00 0.30
CA ALA A 308 20.86 9.27 -0.40
C ALA A 308 22.30 9.41 -0.96
N ALA A 309 23.27 8.77 -0.33
CA ALA A 309 24.68 8.77 -0.73
C ALA A 309 25.37 7.49 -0.25
N ALA A 310 26.55 7.20 -0.79
CA ALA A 310 27.29 5.95 -0.51
C ALA A 310 27.57 5.74 0.99
N GLY A 311 27.87 6.80 1.74
CA GLY A 311 28.15 6.74 3.18
C GLY A 311 26.92 6.65 4.10
N ASN A 312 25.71 6.68 3.55
CA ASN A 312 24.46 6.54 4.32
C ASN A 312 24.05 5.06 4.44
N ASP A 313 23.07 4.81 5.30
CA ASP A 313 22.51 3.47 5.50
C ASP A 313 21.19 3.28 4.75
N ALA A 314 21.03 2.11 4.14
CA ALA A 314 19.76 1.54 3.71
C ALA A 314 19.63 0.16 4.35
N ALA A 315 18.83 0.06 5.42
CA ALA A 315 18.87 -1.09 6.32
C ALA A 315 17.48 -1.60 6.74
N PHE A 316 17.38 -2.92 6.93
CA PHE A 316 16.41 -3.51 7.84
C PHE A 316 17.06 -3.71 9.21
N ALA A 317 16.39 -3.22 10.26
CA ALA A 317 16.91 -3.26 11.63
C ALA A 317 16.08 -4.18 12.52
N PHE A 318 16.74 -5.15 13.15
CA PHE A 318 16.14 -6.08 14.11
C PHE A 318 16.49 -5.64 15.52
N LYS A 319 15.48 -5.42 16.37
CA LYS A 319 15.63 -4.76 17.68
C LYS A 319 14.95 -5.53 18.82
N THR A 320 15.48 -5.38 20.03
CA THR A 320 14.82 -5.77 21.29
C THR A 320 14.78 -4.57 22.21
N GLY A 321 13.59 -4.20 22.72
CA GLY A 321 13.43 -3.02 23.58
C GLY A 321 13.96 -1.73 22.95
N PHE A 322 13.72 -1.54 21.64
CA PHE A 322 14.23 -0.43 20.81
C PHE A 322 15.76 -0.33 20.66
N SER A 323 16.52 -1.27 21.20
CA SER A 323 17.96 -1.38 20.99
C SER A 323 18.27 -2.35 19.84
N ALA A 324 19.10 -1.92 18.87
CA ALA A 324 19.44 -2.73 17.71
C ALA A 324 20.30 -3.95 18.07
N ARG A 325 20.02 -5.09 17.44
CA ARG A 325 20.76 -6.35 17.63
C ARG A 325 21.36 -6.86 16.32
N ALA A 326 20.67 -6.64 15.21
CA ALA A 326 21.19 -6.94 13.88
C ALA A 326 20.70 -5.92 12.85
N LEU A 327 21.53 -5.67 11.85
CA LEU A 327 21.26 -4.85 10.68
C LEU A 327 21.62 -5.64 9.42
N THR A 328 20.81 -5.49 8.38
CA THR A 328 21.12 -6.02 7.03
C THR A 328 20.84 -4.95 5.99
N GLY A 329 21.74 -4.80 5.02
CA GLY A 329 21.59 -3.83 3.94
C GLY A 329 22.91 -3.20 3.52
N LEU A 330 22.83 -1.97 3.00
CA LEU A 330 23.98 -1.15 2.63
C LEU A 330 24.31 -0.25 3.82
N LEU A 331 25.38 -0.56 4.55
CA LEU A 331 25.65 -0.02 5.89
C LEU A 331 26.97 0.77 5.89
N GLY A 332 26.88 2.09 5.70
CA GLY A 332 28.00 3.02 5.65
C GLY A 332 28.85 2.96 4.38
N ASN A 333 28.51 2.09 3.43
CA ASN A 333 29.12 1.94 2.11
C ASN A 333 28.18 1.18 1.16
N ASP A 334 28.59 0.95 -0.09
CA ASP A 334 27.80 0.27 -1.13
C ASP A 334 27.89 -1.27 -1.11
N ASP A 335 28.64 -1.86 -0.18
CA ASP A 335 28.69 -3.31 -0.01
C ASP A 335 27.49 -3.80 0.80
N PHE A 336 26.93 -4.94 0.38
CA PHE A 336 25.86 -5.57 1.13
C PHE A 336 26.43 -6.29 2.36
N SER A 337 25.91 -6.00 3.55
CA SER A 337 26.49 -6.49 4.79
C SER A 337 25.46 -6.91 5.84
N PHE A 338 25.92 -7.77 6.75
CA PHE A 338 25.24 -8.14 7.98
C PHE A 338 26.07 -7.67 9.16
N LYS A 339 25.51 -6.78 9.98
CA LYS A 339 26.13 -6.31 11.22
C LYS A 339 25.34 -6.77 12.43
N VAL A 340 26.03 -7.19 13.49
CA VAL A 340 25.41 -7.58 14.77
C VAL A 340 25.94 -6.73 15.91
N SER A 341 25.12 -6.54 16.95
CA SER A 341 25.49 -5.73 18.10
C SER A 341 25.01 -6.35 19.41
N PRO A 342 25.87 -6.45 20.44
CA PRO A 342 25.45 -6.88 21.77
C PRO A 342 24.63 -5.82 22.52
N ASN A 343 24.79 -4.53 22.20
CA ASN A 343 24.26 -3.42 23.00
C ASN A 343 23.51 -2.34 22.18
N GLY A 344 23.49 -2.44 20.86
CA GLY A 344 22.89 -1.47 19.95
C GLY A 344 23.74 -0.22 19.66
N SER A 345 24.99 -0.18 20.10
CA SER A 345 25.94 0.93 19.86
C SER A 345 27.25 0.46 19.25
N THR A 346 27.81 -0.67 19.69
CA THR A 346 29.00 -1.30 19.09
C THR A 346 28.56 -2.38 18.11
N PHE A 347 28.99 -2.29 16.85
CA PHE A 347 28.61 -3.25 15.80
C PHE A 347 29.84 -4.03 15.31
N PHE A 348 29.62 -5.31 15.03
CA PHE A 348 30.58 -6.21 14.39
C PHE A 348 30.08 -6.57 13.00
N ASP A 349 30.94 -6.49 11.99
CA ASP A 349 30.65 -6.95 10.64
C ASP A 349 30.76 -8.48 10.59
N ALA A 350 29.62 -9.17 10.52
CA ALA A 350 29.58 -10.63 10.47
C ALA A 350 29.84 -11.16 9.05
N MET A 351 29.34 -10.44 8.03
CA MET A 351 29.52 -10.78 6.62
C MET A 351 29.44 -9.51 5.78
N ARG A 352 30.31 -9.41 4.78
CA ARG A 352 30.29 -8.36 3.76
C ARG A 352 30.39 -8.97 2.37
N ILE A 353 29.64 -8.44 1.42
CA ILE A 353 29.69 -8.84 0.01
C ILE A 353 30.16 -7.64 -0.79
N ASP A 354 31.36 -7.75 -1.36
CA ASP A 354 31.94 -6.71 -2.21
C ASP A 354 31.05 -6.49 -3.45
N HIS A 355 30.52 -5.29 -3.61
CA HIS A 355 29.55 -4.97 -4.66
C HIS A 355 30.13 -5.07 -6.08
N THR A 356 31.45 -4.95 -6.24
CA THR A 356 32.12 -4.98 -7.55
C THR A 356 32.40 -6.41 -8.03
N SER A 357 32.80 -7.30 -7.12
CA SER A 357 33.26 -8.65 -7.44
C SER A 357 32.30 -9.76 -7.00
N GLY A 358 31.31 -9.44 -6.15
CA GLY A 358 30.41 -10.41 -5.54
C GLY A 358 31.08 -11.34 -4.52
N ARG A 359 32.31 -11.03 -4.10
CA ARG A 359 33.06 -11.85 -3.15
C ARG A 359 32.55 -11.64 -1.73
N VAL A 360 32.39 -12.75 -1.01
CA VAL A 360 32.00 -12.76 0.40
C VAL A 360 33.25 -12.68 1.28
N GLU A 361 33.25 -11.75 2.22
CA GLU A 361 34.22 -11.60 3.29
C GLU A 361 33.55 -11.92 4.64
N LEU A 362 34.27 -12.65 5.49
CA LEU A 362 33.92 -12.89 6.89
C LEU A 362 34.98 -12.20 7.74
N PRO A 363 34.73 -10.96 8.23
CA PRO A 363 35.73 -10.19 8.97
C PRO A 363 36.18 -10.83 10.28
N GLU A 364 35.29 -11.60 10.92
CA GLU A 364 35.60 -12.41 12.10
C GLU A 364 35.97 -13.85 11.70
N PRO A 365 36.79 -14.56 12.51
CA PRO A 365 37.11 -15.96 12.25
C PRO A 365 35.86 -16.83 12.09
N LEU A 366 35.83 -17.61 11.00
CA LEU A 366 34.76 -18.58 10.76
C LEU A 366 34.87 -19.74 11.77
N VAL A 367 33.92 -19.80 12.70
CA VAL A 367 33.77 -20.94 13.61
C VAL A 367 32.95 -22.03 12.91
N ILE A 368 33.60 -23.15 12.55
CA ILE A 368 32.95 -24.29 11.90
C ILE A 368 32.72 -25.39 12.95
N PRO A 369 31.47 -25.72 13.32
CA PRO A 369 31.19 -26.78 14.27
C PRO A 369 31.58 -28.15 13.69
N ALA A 370 32.19 -28.98 14.53
CA ALA A 370 32.61 -30.33 14.14
C ALA A 370 31.42 -31.28 14.06
N LEU A 371 31.27 -31.99 12.93
CA LEU A 371 30.22 -32.97 12.71
C LEU A 371 30.65 -34.36 13.18
N PRO A 372 29.80 -35.14 13.87
CA PRO A 372 30.15 -36.48 14.38
C PRO A 372 30.31 -37.53 13.27
N ALA A 373 29.87 -37.23 12.05
CA ALA A 373 30.02 -38.09 10.87
C ALA A 373 30.20 -37.23 9.61
N ALA A 374 30.64 -37.84 8.52
CA ALA A 374 30.70 -37.16 7.22
C ALA A 374 29.27 -36.82 6.75
N PRO A 375 29.01 -35.57 6.32
CA PRO A 375 27.75 -35.20 5.69
C PRO A 375 27.61 -35.83 4.30
N ASP A 376 26.41 -35.75 3.73
CA ASP A 376 26.14 -36.21 2.37
C ASP A 376 27.08 -35.52 1.36
N PRO A 377 27.57 -36.23 0.33
CA PRO A 377 28.42 -35.63 -0.70
C PRO A 377 27.74 -34.44 -1.39
N PRO A 378 28.48 -33.35 -1.68
CA PRO A 378 27.89 -32.20 -2.36
C PRO A 378 27.51 -32.54 -3.81
N PRO A 379 26.56 -31.80 -4.42
CA PRO A 379 26.19 -31.99 -5.82
C PRO A 379 27.38 -31.87 -6.81
N ALA A 380 27.25 -32.47 -7.99
CA ALA A 380 28.29 -32.39 -9.03
C ALA A 380 28.72 -30.93 -9.31
N GLY A 381 30.04 -30.73 -9.43
CA GLY A 381 30.63 -29.39 -9.64
C GLY A 381 30.71 -28.51 -8.38
N LYS A 382 30.36 -29.03 -7.20
CA LYS A 382 30.44 -28.32 -5.91
C LYS A 382 31.48 -28.95 -4.98
N LEU A 383 31.90 -28.18 -3.99
CA LEU A 383 32.81 -28.57 -2.92
C LEU A 383 32.14 -28.24 -1.58
N ALA A 384 32.27 -29.11 -0.59
CA ALA A 384 31.90 -28.81 0.79
C ALA A 384 33.16 -28.65 1.64
N VAL A 385 33.18 -27.61 2.49
CA VAL A 385 34.19 -27.38 3.53
C VAL A 385 33.48 -27.44 4.88
N TYR A 386 33.92 -28.30 5.78
CA TYR A 386 33.31 -28.47 7.10
C TYR A 386 34.36 -28.97 8.10
N ALA A 387 34.03 -28.94 9.39
CA ALA A 387 34.81 -29.61 10.41
C ALA A 387 34.21 -30.99 10.73
N ARG A 388 35.02 -32.04 10.84
CA ARG A 388 34.62 -33.37 11.33
C ARG A 388 35.18 -33.60 12.72
N ASP A 389 34.36 -34.07 13.64
CA ASP A 389 34.82 -34.51 14.96
C ASP A 389 35.57 -35.84 14.80
N ARG A 390 36.81 -35.88 15.27
CA ARG A 390 37.62 -37.08 15.38
C ARG A 390 38.25 -37.07 16.77
N ALA A 391 37.72 -37.91 17.65
CA ALA A 391 38.15 -38.04 19.04
C ALA A 391 38.12 -36.71 19.84
N GLY A 392 37.11 -35.86 19.60
CA GLY A 392 36.94 -34.58 20.29
C GLY A 392 37.69 -33.41 19.66
N ALA A 393 38.44 -33.64 18.59
CA ALA A 393 39.11 -32.61 17.80
C ALA A 393 38.35 -32.34 16.49
N GLY A 394 38.14 -31.06 16.17
CA GLY A 394 37.55 -30.65 14.89
C GLY A 394 38.60 -30.62 13.77
N TRP A 395 38.42 -31.45 12.75
CA TRP A 395 39.29 -31.54 11.58
C TRP A 395 38.66 -30.84 10.37
N LEU A 396 39.39 -29.92 9.74
CA LEU A 396 38.93 -29.32 8.48
C LEU A 396 38.94 -30.36 7.36
N ASP A 397 37.76 -30.72 6.88
CA ASP A 397 37.56 -31.66 5.79
C ASP A 397 37.01 -30.94 4.55
N VAL A 398 37.49 -31.41 3.40
CA VAL A 398 37.02 -30.99 2.08
C VAL A 398 36.47 -32.21 1.35
N GLN A 399 35.18 -32.18 1.03
CA GLN A 399 34.47 -33.30 0.41
C GLN A 399 34.03 -32.96 -1.02
N ARG A 400 34.31 -33.89 -1.93
CA ARG A 400 33.90 -33.84 -3.34
C ARG A 400 32.62 -34.67 -3.56
N PRO A 401 31.95 -34.49 -4.72
CA PRO A 401 30.73 -35.24 -5.05
C PRO A 401 30.89 -36.76 -5.05
N SER A 402 32.11 -37.26 -5.22
CA SER A 402 32.44 -38.69 -5.16
C SER A 402 32.49 -39.27 -3.74
N GLY A 403 32.21 -38.49 -2.69
CA GLY A 403 32.37 -38.90 -1.29
C GLY A 403 33.82 -39.07 -0.82
N ARG A 404 34.78 -39.06 -1.75
CA ARG A 404 36.22 -39.15 -1.46
C ARG A 404 36.74 -37.86 -0.83
N PHE A 405 37.43 -38.01 0.28
CA PHE A 405 38.04 -36.93 1.04
C PHE A 405 39.35 -36.49 0.40
N PHE A 406 39.57 -35.18 0.35
CA PHE A 406 40.88 -34.61 0.09
C PHE A 406 41.26 -33.83 1.35
N PRO A 407 42.31 -34.21 2.09
CA PRO A 407 42.84 -33.29 3.09
C PRO A 407 43.32 -32.05 2.33
N LEU A 408 42.81 -30.87 2.67
CA LEU A 408 43.40 -29.62 2.22
C LEU A 408 44.75 -29.51 2.93
N GLN A 409 45.78 -30.13 2.36
CA GLN A 409 47.10 -30.21 2.99
C GLN A 409 47.69 -28.80 3.08
N PRO A 410 48.14 -28.33 4.26
CA PRO A 410 48.94 -27.13 4.35
C PRO A 410 50.25 -27.33 3.56
N HIS A 411 50.61 -26.27 2.86
CA HIS A 411 51.82 -26.07 2.05
C HIS A 411 53.05 -26.93 2.43
N PHE A 412 53.59 -27.67 1.47
CA PHE A 412 54.82 -28.50 1.57
C PHE A 412 56.09 -27.75 2.03
N GLY A 413 56.06 -26.42 2.09
CA GLY A 413 57.24 -25.60 2.40
C GLY A 413 57.49 -25.31 3.88
N VAL A 414 56.56 -25.64 4.78
CA VAL A 414 56.70 -25.35 6.24
C VAL A 414 56.64 -26.60 7.11
N ASN A 415 55.86 -27.61 6.71
CA ASN A 415 55.78 -28.86 7.45
C ASN A 415 56.94 -29.77 7.06
N ARG A 416 57.65 -30.31 8.07
CA ARG A 416 58.77 -31.25 7.91
C ARG A 416 58.21 -32.61 7.48
N ILE A 417 57.96 -32.73 6.19
CA ILE A 417 57.32 -33.88 5.57
C ILE A 417 58.38 -34.87 5.06
N ALA A 418 58.15 -36.15 5.33
CA ALA A 418 58.89 -37.27 4.76
C ALA A 418 57.97 -38.11 3.87
N THR A 419 58.33 -38.32 2.60
CA THR A 419 57.54 -39.14 1.67
C THR A 419 58.36 -40.13 0.87
N TRP A 420 57.77 -41.29 0.60
CA TRP A 420 58.25 -42.26 -0.39
C TRP A 420 57.24 -42.38 -1.53
N ALA A 421 57.72 -42.27 -2.76
CA ALA A 421 56.90 -42.30 -3.96
C ALA A 421 57.48 -43.24 -5.03
N PRO A 422 56.61 -43.87 -5.84
CA PRO A 422 57.06 -44.72 -6.94
C PRO A 422 57.84 -43.90 -7.98
N SER A 423 58.97 -44.45 -8.46
CA SER A 423 59.79 -43.85 -9.52
C SER A 423 59.64 -44.62 -10.84
N THR A 424 60.36 -44.21 -11.88
CA THR A 424 60.50 -44.98 -13.12
C THR A 424 61.83 -45.74 -13.08
N SER A 425 61.80 -47.07 -12.80
CA SER A 425 62.93 -48.04 -12.74
C SER A 425 62.93 -48.81 -11.40
N THR A 426 64.02 -49.47 -11.00
CA THR A 426 64.11 -50.30 -9.79
C THR A 426 64.30 -49.52 -8.48
N THR A 427 64.07 -48.21 -8.48
CA THR A 427 64.29 -47.31 -7.32
C THR A 427 62.99 -46.76 -6.74
N VAL A 428 62.98 -46.41 -5.46
CA VAL A 428 61.90 -45.64 -4.80
C VAL A 428 62.46 -44.28 -4.46
N ASN A 429 61.77 -43.22 -4.86
CA ASN A 429 62.20 -41.86 -4.57
C ASN A 429 61.73 -41.47 -3.18
N THR A 430 62.62 -40.84 -2.41
CA THR A 430 62.31 -40.39 -1.06
C THR A 430 62.64 -38.91 -0.90
N ASN A 431 61.76 -38.17 -0.24
CA ASN A 431 61.97 -36.78 0.11
C ASN A 431 61.91 -36.64 1.64
N GLY A 432 62.85 -35.92 2.25
CA GLY A 432 62.89 -35.69 3.69
C GLY A 432 63.19 -36.90 4.58
N MET A 433 63.43 -38.10 4.01
CA MET A 433 63.71 -39.33 4.77
C MET A 433 64.62 -40.32 4.03
N PRO A 434 65.68 -40.86 4.67
CA PRO A 434 66.54 -41.87 4.08
C PRO A 434 65.89 -43.27 4.10
N ARG A 435 66.21 -44.12 3.12
CA ARG A 435 65.57 -45.42 2.90
C ARG A 435 66.58 -46.56 2.82
N THR A 436 66.18 -47.73 3.33
CA THR A 436 66.89 -49.01 3.12
C THR A 436 65.87 -50.10 2.80
N ALA A 437 66.19 -51.00 1.87
CA ALA A 437 65.35 -52.13 1.51
C ALA A 437 66.16 -53.44 1.49
N VAL A 438 65.50 -54.56 1.81
CA VAL A 438 66.02 -55.93 1.73
C VAL A 438 65.08 -56.72 0.81
N GLY A 439 65.64 -57.31 -0.25
CA GLY A 439 64.89 -57.91 -1.35
C GLY A 439 65.00 -57.07 -2.64
N THR A 440 64.28 -57.51 -3.69
CA THR A 440 64.27 -56.84 -4.99
C THR A 440 63.17 -55.80 -5.03
N VAL A 441 63.52 -54.56 -5.38
CA VAL A 441 62.57 -53.46 -5.59
C VAL A 441 62.28 -53.31 -7.09
N ALA A 442 60.99 -53.25 -7.44
CA ALA A 442 60.54 -53.01 -8.81
C ALA A 442 59.38 -52.00 -8.83
N THR A 443 59.13 -51.33 -9.97
CA THR A 443 57.96 -50.46 -10.16
C THR A 443 57.06 -51.06 -11.23
N PRO A 444 56.05 -51.86 -10.87
CA PRO A 444 55.21 -52.55 -11.84
C PRO A 444 54.45 -51.59 -12.77
N THR A 445 54.26 -51.98 -14.03
CA THR A 445 53.43 -51.25 -15.00
C THR A 445 51.97 -51.20 -14.55
N LEU A 446 51.28 -50.10 -14.87
CA LEU A 446 49.85 -49.94 -14.62
C LEU A 446 49.05 -50.89 -15.52
N THR A 447 48.02 -51.51 -14.95
CA THR A 447 46.98 -52.23 -15.71
C THR A 447 45.59 -51.78 -15.26
N THR A 448 44.58 -52.06 -16.06
CA THR A 448 43.19 -51.63 -15.81
C THR A 448 42.35 -52.70 -15.10
N THR A 449 42.99 -53.70 -14.49
CA THR A 449 42.31 -54.91 -14.01
C THR A 449 41.64 -54.70 -12.65
N ASN A 450 42.27 -53.96 -11.75
CA ASN A 450 41.75 -53.67 -10.41
C ASN A 450 42.42 -52.42 -9.81
N LEU A 451 42.00 -52.00 -8.62
CA LEU A 451 42.54 -50.82 -7.96
C LEU A 451 44.05 -50.95 -7.66
N SER A 452 44.51 -52.09 -7.13
CA SER A 452 45.94 -52.29 -6.80
C SER A 452 46.84 -52.16 -8.03
N SER A 453 46.41 -52.72 -9.16
CA SER A 453 47.17 -52.72 -10.41
C SER A 453 47.10 -51.42 -11.23
N SER A 454 46.07 -50.60 -11.00
CA SER A 454 45.86 -49.30 -11.66
C SER A 454 46.53 -48.12 -10.94
N MET A 455 47.07 -48.33 -9.73
CA MET A 455 47.86 -47.33 -9.01
C MET A 455 49.35 -47.44 -9.32
N ARG A 456 50.04 -46.28 -9.36
CA ARG A 456 51.50 -46.25 -9.32
C ARG A 456 51.98 -46.77 -7.97
N ARG A 457 52.96 -47.67 -7.99
CA ARG A 457 53.46 -48.37 -6.81
C ARG A 457 54.87 -48.89 -7.02
N TRP A 458 55.56 -49.21 -5.94
CA TRP A 458 56.73 -50.07 -5.96
C TRP A 458 56.41 -51.39 -5.27
N ARG A 459 57.07 -52.44 -5.73
CA ARG A 459 57.01 -53.80 -5.20
C ARG A 459 58.31 -54.11 -4.50
N VAL A 460 58.23 -54.74 -3.33
CA VAL A 460 59.39 -55.37 -2.69
C VAL A 460 59.16 -56.87 -2.69
N THR A 461 60.11 -57.63 -3.22
CA THR A 461 60.03 -59.10 -3.34
C THR A 461 61.21 -59.76 -2.64
N SER A 462 60.94 -60.73 -1.77
CA SER A 462 61.97 -61.49 -1.08
C SER A 462 62.71 -62.46 -2.01
N ALA A 463 63.82 -63.04 -1.55
CA ALA A 463 64.34 -64.26 -2.17
C ALA A 463 63.35 -65.42 -2.03
N ALA A 464 63.44 -66.41 -2.91
CA ALA A 464 62.63 -67.64 -2.88
C ALA A 464 63.30 -68.74 -2.05
N THR A 465 63.71 -68.41 -0.83
CA THR A 465 64.33 -69.34 0.13
C THR A 465 63.57 -69.28 1.47
N VAL A 466 63.76 -70.30 2.30
CA VAL A 466 63.28 -70.30 3.68
C VAL A 466 63.90 -69.12 4.43
N ASP A 467 63.14 -68.49 5.34
CA ASP A 467 63.57 -67.36 6.15
C ASP A 467 64.13 -66.18 5.32
N ALA A 468 63.49 -65.90 4.19
CA ALA A 468 63.76 -64.73 3.36
C ALA A 468 62.79 -63.59 3.68
N VAL A 469 63.21 -62.35 3.41
CA VAL A 469 62.47 -61.14 3.76
C VAL A 469 62.28 -60.22 2.57
N ALA A 470 61.09 -59.65 2.46
CA ALA A 470 60.80 -58.42 1.73
C ALA A 470 60.64 -57.30 2.76
N GLU A 471 61.63 -56.42 2.88
CA GLU A 471 61.61 -55.34 3.86
C GLU A 471 61.94 -54.00 3.21
N GLU A 472 61.26 -52.96 3.67
CA GLU A 472 61.56 -51.57 3.42
C GLU A 472 61.44 -50.79 4.73
N ARG A 473 62.43 -49.94 5.00
CA ARG A 473 62.53 -49.18 6.24
C ARG A 473 63.15 -47.82 6.03
N SER A 474 62.83 -46.89 6.94
CA SER A 474 63.63 -45.69 7.08
C SER A 474 64.99 -46.04 7.69
N ALA A 475 66.04 -45.41 7.17
CA ALA A 475 67.40 -45.55 7.71
C ALA A 475 67.67 -44.57 8.88
N GLY A 476 66.68 -43.76 9.26
CA GLY A 476 66.74 -42.82 10.37
C GLY A 476 65.42 -42.72 11.13
N TRP A 477 65.47 -42.07 12.29
CA TRP A 477 64.29 -41.75 13.09
C TRP A 477 63.48 -40.63 12.44
N VAL A 478 62.15 -40.72 12.52
CA VAL A 478 61.25 -39.85 11.72
C VAL A 478 60.20 -39.16 12.57
N CYS A 479 59.70 -39.83 13.61
CA CYS A 479 58.71 -39.26 14.52
C CYS A 479 58.84 -39.83 15.92
N TRP A 480 58.14 -39.22 16.87
CA TRP A 480 58.03 -39.63 18.27
C TRP A 480 56.83 -38.92 18.89
N ARG A 481 56.33 -39.39 20.04
CA ARG A 481 55.10 -38.82 20.59
C ARG A 481 55.25 -37.44 21.20
N GLY A 482 56.42 -37.20 21.80
CA GLY A 482 56.61 -36.04 22.64
C GLY A 482 56.25 -36.34 24.08
N ASN A 483 56.98 -35.71 24.99
CA ASN A 483 56.85 -35.87 26.45
C ASN A 483 56.51 -34.54 27.15
N VAL A 484 56.32 -33.46 26.39
CA VAL A 484 55.95 -32.11 26.86
C VAL A 484 55.03 -31.47 25.82
N ALA A 485 54.11 -30.61 26.26
CA ALA A 485 53.20 -29.88 25.38
C ALA A 485 53.96 -29.10 24.28
N GLY A 486 53.52 -29.24 23.02
CA GLY A 486 54.16 -28.58 21.87
C GLY A 486 55.53 -29.14 21.52
N LEU A 487 55.80 -30.41 21.87
CA LEU A 487 56.88 -31.21 21.30
C LEU A 487 56.30 -32.56 20.85
N GLY A 488 56.75 -33.07 19.71
CA GLY A 488 56.39 -34.43 19.25
C GLY A 488 55.48 -34.37 18.04
N GLY A 489 54.35 -35.07 18.09
CA GLY A 489 53.27 -34.92 17.11
C GLY A 489 53.57 -35.51 15.72
N TRP A 490 52.69 -36.36 15.22
CA TRP A 490 52.88 -36.96 13.91
C TRP A 490 51.60 -37.47 13.27
N ASN A 491 51.60 -37.43 11.94
CA ASN A 491 50.66 -38.09 11.06
C ASN A 491 51.42 -39.02 10.13
N TYR A 492 51.04 -40.29 10.10
CA TYR A 492 51.61 -41.32 9.25
C TYR A 492 50.53 -41.92 8.37
N VAL A 493 50.82 -42.06 7.08
CA VAL A 493 49.96 -42.73 6.11
C VAL A 493 50.78 -43.73 5.32
N ASN A 494 50.24 -44.92 5.15
CA ASN A 494 50.83 -45.96 4.31
C ASN A 494 49.74 -46.66 3.51
N ARG A 495 49.90 -46.67 2.19
CA ARG A 495 49.00 -47.39 1.27
C ARG A 495 49.72 -48.59 0.67
N LEU A 496 49.20 -49.79 0.94
CA LEU A 496 49.83 -51.05 0.55
C LEU A 496 48.82 -52.10 0.05
N SER A 497 49.33 -53.12 -0.65
CA SER A 497 48.59 -54.31 -1.07
C SER A 497 49.53 -55.52 -1.12
N LEU A 498 49.00 -56.73 -0.97
CA LEU A 498 49.80 -57.96 -1.05
C LEU A 498 49.76 -58.53 -2.47
N THR A 499 50.89 -59.05 -2.96
CA THR A 499 50.96 -59.61 -4.32
C THR A 499 51.53 -61.01 -4.40
N ALA A 500 52.35 -61.42 -3.44
CA ALA A 500 52.71 -62.82 -3.22
C ALA A 500 52.75 -63.11 -1.72
N LEU A 501 52.07 -64.17 -1.30
CA LEU A 501 51.86 -64.51 0.11
C LEU A 501 51.98 -66.01 0.32
N GLN A 502 52.69 -66.42 1.36
CA GLN A 502 52.95 -67.84 1.65
C GLN A 502 52.05 -68.39 2.76
N ALA A 503 52.03 -69.72 2.89
CA ALA A 503 51.24 -70.43 3.89
C ALA A 503 51.73 -70.17 5.32
N THR A 504 53.03 -69.94 5.47
CA THR A 504 53.70 -69.57 6.72
C THR A 504 54.43 -68.25 6.54
N GLY A 505 54.58 -67.46 7.60
CA GLY A 505 55.25 -66.16 7.56
C GLY A 505 54.40 -65.05 8.19
N MET A 506 54.96 -63.85 8.28
CA MET A 506 54.33 -62.71 8.91
C MET A 506 54.44 -61.46 8.05
N GLY A 507 53.58 -60.48 8.35
CA GLY A 507 53.67 -59.12 7.81
C GLY A 507 53.50 -58.09 8.92
N PHE A 508 54.23 -56.99 8.85
CA PHE A 508 54.05 -55.80 9.69
C PHE A 508 54.26 -54.53 8.86
N PHE A 509 53.33 -53.59 8.97
CA PHE A 509 53.29 -52.34 8.23
C PHE A 509 52.89 -51.22 9.19
N GLY A 510 53.78 -50.26 9.42
CA GLY A 510 53.56 -49.26 10.46
C GLY A 510 54.80 -48.51 10.88
N LEU A 511 54.80 -48.06 12.13
CA LEU A 511 55.93 -47.41 12.79
C LEU A 511 56.57 -48.37 13.78
N TYR A 512 57.90 -48.43 13.78
CA TYR A 512 58.69 -49.37 14.57
C TYR A 512 59.86 -48.66 15.27
N GLY A 513 60.12 -49.01 16.53
CA GLY A 513 61.18 -48.45 17.39
C GLY A 513 62.59 -48.99 17.11
N SER A 514 62.93 -49.19 15.83
CA SER A 514 64.26 -49.62 15.38
C SER A 514 64.49 -49.10 13.97
N ILE A 515 65.74 -48.79 13.61
CA ILE A 515 66.18 -48.47 12.24
C ILE A 515 67.02 -49.62 11.61
N SER A 516 67.36 -50.63 12.41
CA SER A 516 68.08 -51.83 11.97
C SER A 516 67.18 -52.77 11.16
N ALA A 517 67.79 -53.70 10.43
CA ALA A 517 67.05 -54.81 9.81
C ALA A 517 66.39 -55.67 10.89
N LEU A 518 65.14 -56.07 10.66
CA LEU A 518 64.45 -57.01 11.56
C LEU A 518 64.90 -58.45 11.28
N ALA A 519 64.77 -59.32 12.29
CA ALA A 519 65.16 -60.73 12.17
C ALA A 519 64.32 -61.43 11.08
N THR A 520 64.96 -62.22 10.21
CA THR A 520 64.24 -62.91 9.12
C THR A 520 63.18 -63.89 9.59
N THR A 521 63.36 -64.41 10.81
CA THR A 521 62.45 -65.32 11.52
C THR A 521 61.47 -64.60 12.46
N LEU A 522 61.36 -63.26 12.37
CA LEU A 522 60.44 -62.49 13.20
C LEU A 522 59.01 -63.07 13.15
N THR A 523 58.36 -63.11 14.31
CA THR A 523 56.95 -63.47 14.44
C THR A 523 56.18 -62.32 15.03
N LEU A 524 54.89 -62.23 14.73
CA LEU A 524 54.06 -61.11 15.21
C LEU A 524 54.04 -61.01 16.74
N ALA A 525 54.21 -62.12 17.47
CA ALA A 525 54.24 -62.18 18.94
C ALA A 525 55.50 -61.57 19.58
N THR A 526 56.50 -61.17 18.77
CA THR A 526 57.79 -60.63 19.24
C THR A 526 58.06 -59.21 18.74
N VAL A 527 57.05 -58.58 18.14
CA VAL A 527 57.13 -57.20 17.64
C VAL A 527 57.04 -56.25 18.83
N LEU A 528 58.06 -55.39 19.01
CA LEU A 528 58.16 -54.47 20.13
C LEU A 528 58.23 -53.01 19.67
N ASN A 529 57.91 -52.06 20.58
CA ASN A 529 58.00 -50.61 20.35
C ASN A 529 57.34 -50.17 19.03
N CYS A 530 56.10 -50.57 18.81
CA CYS A 530 55.49 -50.48 17.49
C CYS A 530 54.04 -50.01 17.54
N ILE A 531 53.59 -49.45 16.43
CA ILE A 531 52.18 -49.23 16.13
C ILE A 531 51.95 -49.40 14.64
N GLY A 532 50.99 -50.24 14.24
CA GLY A 532 50.77 -50.57 12.84
C GLY A 532 49.74 -51.65 12.63
N ILE A 533 49.72 -52.23 11.43
CA ILE A 533 48.93 -53.40 11.11
C ILE A 533 49.82 -54.56 10.70
N GLY A 534 49.38 -55.79 10.94
CA GLY A 534 50.15 -56.97 10.61
C GLY A 534 49.34 -58.25 10.64
N PHE A 535 50.02 -59.36 10.36
CA PHE A 535 49.43 -60.69 10.39
C PHE A 535 50.50 -61.77 10.61
N GLN A 536 50.05 -62.96 11.01
CA GLN A 536 50.84 -64.19 11.05
C GLN A 536 50.05 -65.26 10.29
N ARG A 537 50.58 -65.72 9.16
CA ARG A 537 49.95 -66.75 8.31
C ARG A 537 49.96 -68.09 9.03
N GLY A 538 48.82 -68.80 8.95
CA GLY A 538 48.55 -70.01 9.74
C GLY A 538 47.90 -69.74 11.10
N THR A 539 47.88 -68.48 11.57
CA THR A 539 47.25 -68.09 12.85
C THR A 539 46.11 -67.10 12.64
N HIS A 540 46.32 -66.05 11.84
CA HIS A 540 45.36 -64.98 11.62
C HIS A 540 44.72 -65.07 10.22
N THR A 541 43.38 -65.03 10.18
CA THR A 541 42.60 -64.96 8.93
C THR A 541 42.46 -63.51 8.43
N ASN A 542 42.35 -62.58 9.36
CA ASN A 542 42.18 -61.15 9.12
C ASN A 542 43.42 -60.36 9.59
N TRP A 543 43.60 -59.17 9.02
CA TRP A 543 44.62 -58.23 9.47
C TRP A 543 44.39 -57.87 10.93
N GLN A 544 45.49 -57.65 11.65
CA GLN A 544 45.49 -57.26 13.05
C GLN A 544 46.02 -55.84 13.17
N LEU A 545 45.41 -55.02 14.02
CA LEU A 545 46.09 -53.88 14.63
C LEU A 545 47.13 -54.41 15.61
N VAL A 546 48.35 -53.88 15.54
CA VAL A 546 49.51 -54.32 16.33
C VAL A 546 50.04 -53.10 17.07
N ARG A 547 50.13 -53.20 18.40
CA ARG A 547 50.70 -52.15 19.25
C ARG A 547 51.54 -52.75 20.36
N ASN A 548 52.63 -52.08 20.70
CA ASN A 548 53.46 -52.46 21.84
C ASN A 548 54.25 -51.26 22.40
N ASP A 549 54.35 -51.20 23.73
CA ASP A 549 55.08 -50.17 24.47
C ASP A 549 56.58 -50.41 24.68
N GLY A 550 57.09 -51.55 24.19
CA GLY A 550 58.46 -52.01 24.38
C GLY A 550 58.61 -53.13 25.41
N SER A 551 57.52 -53.52 26.09
CA SER A 551 57.49 -54.58 27.10
C SER A 551 56.49 -55.68 26.76
N GLY A 552 56.76 -56.91 27.18
CA GLY A 552 55.84 -58.05 27.00
C GLY A 552 55.58 -58.43 25.54
N ALA A 553 54.48 -59.17 25.32
CA ALA A 553 54.00 -59.51 23.98
C ALA A 553 53.11 -58.37 23.44
N PRO A 554 53.11 -58.10 22.12
CA PRO A 554 52.30 -57.05 21.52
C PRO A 554 50.81 -57.32 21.67
N SER A 555 50.04 -56.27 21.97
CA SER A 555 48.59 -56.32 21.91
C SER A 555 48.11 -56.37 20.45
N LEU A 556 47.29 -57.37 20.14
CA LEU A 556 46.68 -57.57 18.82
C LEU A 556 45.18 -57.32 18.88
N THR A 557 44.63 -56.67 17.86
CA THR A 557 43.18 -56.50 17.71
C THR A 557 42.76 -56.84 16.29
N ASP A 558 41.83 -57.79 16.14
CA ASP A 558 41.32 -58.22 14.84
C ASP A 558 40.55 -57.09 14.15
N LEU A 559 40.93 -56.76 12.90
CA LEU A 559 40.23 -55.75 12.10
C LEU A 559 38.90 -56.25 11.52
N GLY A 560 38.63 -57.56 11.59
CA GLY A 560 37.38 -58.18 11.18
C GLY A 560 37.36 -58.66 9.73
N ALA A 561 36.26 -59.31 9.35
CA ALA A 561 36.11 -60.04 8.08
C ALA A 561 36.25 -59.16 6.82
N SER A 562 36.04 -57.85 6.93
CA SER A 562 36.25 -56.89 5.82
C SER A 562 37.74 -56.67 5.49
N PHE A 563 38.65 -57.17 6.34
CA PHE A 563 40.10 -57.03 6.20
C PHE A 563 40.78 -58.41 6.15
N PRO A 564 40.52 -59.25 5.13
CA PRO A 564 41.15 -60.57 5.01
C PRO A 564 42.63 -60.47 4.60
N VAL A 565 43.48 -61.31 5.19
CA VAL A 565 44.93 -61.34 4.87
C VAL A 565 45.19 -62.01 3.52
N ASN A 566 44.37 -62.97 3.12
CA ASN A 566 44.58 -63.78 1.91
C ASN A 566 44.16 -63.08 0.60
N SER A 567 43.69 -61.83 0.64
CA SER A 567 43.35 -61.09 -0.57
C SER A 567 44.59 -60.45 -1.21
N LEU A 568 44.86 -60.82 -2.46
CA LEU A 568 45.95 -60.24 -3.28
C LEU A 568 45.49 -59.04 -4.13
N THR A 569 44.23 -58.60 -3.96
CA THR A 569 43.65 -57.47 -4.69
C THR A 569 43.19 -56.33 -3.80
N ASN A 570 43.12 -56.56 -2.49
CA ASN A 570 42.77 -55.52 -1.52
C ASN A 570 43.88 -54.46 -1.45
N VAL A 571 43.44 -53.23 -1.24
CA VAL A 571 44.34 -52.09 -1.05
C VAL A 571 44.01 -51.51 0.31
N LEU A 572 44.98 -51.52 1.21
CA LEU A 572 44.82 -50.97 2.55
C LEU A 572 45.49 -49.61 2.63
N THR A 573 44.80 -48.65 3.22
CA THR A 573 45.40 -47.40 3.66
C THR A 573 45.33 -47.30 5.16
N LEU A 574 46.50 -47.34 5.78
CA LEU A 574 46.70 -47.14 7.20
C LEU A 574 46.98 -45.66 7.45
N TYR A 575 46.22 -45.06 8.35
CA TYR A 575 46.44 -43.74 8.92
C TYR A 575 46.72 -43.91 10.41
N ILE A 576 47.79 -43.30 10.90
CA ILE A 576 48.13 -43.22 12.33
C ILE A 576 48.41 -41.77 12.65
N ALA A 577 47.78 -41.24 13.69
CA ALA A 577 47.94 -39.87 14.10
C ALA A 577 48.10 -39.80 15.61
N ALA A 578 48.94 -38.88 16.07
CA ALA A 578 48.92 -38.50 17.47
C ALA A 578 49.45 -37.09 17.66
N ALA A 579 48.83 -36.41 18.63
CA ALA A 579 49.16 -35.04 18.97
C ALA A 579 50.51 -34.96 19.72
N PRO A 580 51.18 -33.79 19.69
CA PRO A 580 52.32 -33.51 20.56
C PRO A 580 51.99 -33.82 22.02
N ASN A 581 52.73 -34.75 22.63
CA ASN A 581 52.51 -35.23 23.99
C ASN A 581 51.07 -35.71 24.27
N GLY A 582 50.40 -36.25 23.25
CA GLY A 582 49.06 -36.81 23.37
C GLY A 582 49.02 -38.05 24.26
N SER A 583 47.93 -38.21 25.02
CA SER A 583 47.67 -39.40 25.85
C SER A 583 47.16 -40.59 25.06
N ASP A 584 46.89 -40.43 23.76
CA ASP A 584 46.36 -41.45 22.88
C ASP A 584 46.99 -41.41 21.48
N ILE A 585 46.71 -42.47 20.70
CA ILE A 585 47.04 -42.56 19.28
C ILE A 585 45.77 -42.94 18.51
N GLY A 586 45.42 -42.14 17.51
CA GLY A 586 44.36 -42.44 16.56
C GLY A 586 44.88 -43.35 15.46
N VAL A 587 44.16 -44.44 15.16
CA VAL A 587 44.45 -45.32 14.04
C VAL A 587 43.22 -45.49 13.18
N ARG A 588 43.37 -45.40 11.86
CA ARG A 588 42.32 -45.73 10.90
C ARG A 588 42.89 -46.64 9.83
N VAL A 589 42.15 -47.68 9.48
CA VAL A 589 42.48 -48.56 8.34
C VAL A 589 41.30 -48.54 7.39
N VAL A 590 41.57 -48.29 6.11
CA VAL A 590 40.57 -48.32 5.04
C VAL A 590 40.94 -49.40 4.04
N GLU A 591 40.00 -50.29 3.72
CA GLU A 591 40.07 -51.18 2.57
C GLU A 591 39.47 -50.42 1.37
N GLU A 592 40.33 -49.95 0.47
CA GLU A 592 39.99 -48.97 -0.57
C GLU A 592 39.15 -49.53 -1.72
N VAL A 593 39.06 -50.86 -1.85
CA VAL A 593 38.25 -51.51 -2.90
C VAL A 593 36.77 -51.54 -2.48
N SER A 594 36.50 -51.96 -1.25
CA SER A 594 35.16 -52.06 -0.66
C SER A 594 34.69 -50.77 0.01
N GLY A 595 35.63 -49.89 0.40
CA GLY A 595 35.35 -48.70 1.20
C GLY A 595 35.18 -48.98 2.70
N ALA A 596 35.33 -50.23 3.15
CA ALA A 596 35.25 -50.59 4.56
C ALA A 596 36.34 -49.87 5.36
N ALA A 597 36.00 -49.34 6.53
CA ALA A 597 36.94 -48.64 7.40
C ALA A 597 36.75 -49.04 8.86
N VAL A 598 37.86 -49.12 9.59
CA VAL A 598 37.89 -49.32 11.05
C VAL A 598 38.76 -48.23 11.68
N GLU A 599 38.33 -47.75 12.85
CA GLU A 599 38.99 -46.67 13.58
C GLU A 599 39.17 -47.06 15.04
N PHE A 600 40.31 -46.69 15.61
CA PHE A 600 40.67 -47.00 16.99
C PHE A 600 41.30 -45.79 17.67
N THR A 601 40.98 -45.61 18.95
CA THR A 601 41.70 -44.71 19.86
C THR A 601 42.48 -45.57 20.84
N ILE A 602 43.81 -45.46 20.80
CA ILE A 602 44.73 -46.32 21.52
C ILE A 602 45.23 -45.59 22.76
N THR A 603 44.90 -46.11 23.94
CA THR A 603 45.25 -45.52 25.25
C THR A 603 46.18 -46.38 26.10
N THR A 604 46.49 -47.61 25.65
CA THR A 604 47.33 -48.58 26.36
C THR A 604 48.29 -49.29 25.41
N ASP A 605 49.37 -49.89 25.94
CA ASP A 605 50.37 -50.68 25.19
C ASP A 605 50.82 -50.01 23.88
N MET A 606 51.06 -48.70 23.97
CA MET A 606 51.48 -47.87 22.85
C MET A 606 52.95 -47.47 23.05
N PRO A 607 53.71 -47.18 21.97
CA PRO A 607 55.10 -46.75 22.09
C PRO A 607 55.29 -45.66 23.15
N ALA A 608 56.34 -45.73 23.95
CA ALA A 608 56.59 -44.73 24.98
C ALA A 608 56.67 -43.31 24.39
N ALA A 609 56.34 -42.29 25.18
CA ALA A 609 56.34 -40.89 24.75
C ALA A 609 57.70 -40.43 24.18
N THR A 610 58.79 -40.99 24.72
CA THR A 610 60.18 -40.74 24.34
C THR A 610 60.70 -41.69 23.24
N GLN A 611 59.93 -42.70 22.84
CA GLN A 611 60.36 -43.67 21.85
C GLN A 611 60.37 -43.03 20.46
N LEU A 612 61.55 -43.00 19.85
CA LEU A 612 61.70 -42.64 18.43
C LEU A 612 61.18 -43.78 17.56
N LEU A 613 60.47 -43.43 16.50
CA LEU A 613 59.82 -44.36 15.60
C LEU A 613 60.24 -44.10 14.15
N SER A 614 60.20 -45.16 13.35
CA SER A 614 60.55 -45.14 11.94
C SER A 614 59.56 -45.97 11.12
N PRO A 615 59.19 -45.54 9.89
CA PRO A 615 58.36 -46.35 8.99
C PRO A 615 58.96 -47.70 8.67
N ARG A 616 58.11 -48.72 8.65
CA ARG A 616 58.46 -50.12 8.42
C ARG A 616 57.40 -50.82 7.58
N ASN A 617 57.83 -51.42 6.48
CA ASN A 617 57.08 -52.39 5.69
C ASN A 617 57.88 -53.69 5.67
N TYR A 618 57.37 -54.73 6.30
CA TYR A 618 58.11 -55.98 6.51
C TYR A 618 57.23 -57.18 6.23
N MET A 619 57.73 -58.13 5.45
CA MET A 619 57.15 -59.46 5.28
C MET A 619 58.24 -60.54 5.17
N ASN A 620 58.02 -61.71 5.74
CA ASN A 620 58.91 -62.87 5.58
C ASN A 620 58.20 -64.10 4.99
N THR A 621 59.01 -65.01 4.44
CA THR A 621 58.54 -66.27 3.84
C THR A 621 58.23 -67.37 4.87
N GLY A 622 58.64 -67.15 6.13
CA GLY A 622 58.59 -68.16 7.18
C GLY A 622 59.34 -69.43 6.77
N ALA A 623 58.79 -70.58 7.14
CA ALA A 623 59.33 -71.90 6.81
C ALA A 623 59.14 -72.31 5.33
N THR A 624 58.58 -71.44 4.48
CA THR A 624 58.27 -71.76 3.08
C THR A 624 59.38 -71.29 2.14
N ALA A 625 59.90 -72.19 1.31
CA ALA A 625 60.90 -71.87 0.27
C ALA A 625 60.27 -71.23 -0.99
N ALA A 626 59.55 -70.13 -0.83
CA ALA A 626 58.92 -69.38 -1.93
C ALA A 626 58.83 -67.89 -1.59
N ALA A 627 58.94 -67.02 -2.59
CA ALA A 627 59.03 -65.58 -2.36
C ALA A 627 57.71 -64.97 -1.84
N VAL A 628 57.82 -63.95 -1.00
CA VAL A 628 56.73 -63.06 -0.63
C VAL A 628 56.90 -61.70 -1.27
N ALA A 629 55.80 -61.00 -1.53
CA ALA A 629 55.82 -59.66 -2.11
C ALA A 629 54.63 -58.82 -1.66
N TYR A 630 54.89 -57.53 -1.45
CA TYR A 630 53.88 -56.51 -1.27
C TYR A 630 54.17 -55.35 -2.22
N ASP A 631 53.10 -54.63 -2.58
CA ASP A 631 53.16 -53.38 -3.30
C ASP A 631 52.81 -52.23 -2.35
N CYS A 632 53.53 -51.13 -2.44
CA CYS A 632 53.24 -49.89 -1.71
C CYS A 632 53.11 -48.74 -2.70
N SER A 633 52.04 -47.96 -2.56
CA SER A 633 51.73 -46.82 -3.43
C SER A 633 52.21 -45.49 -2.87
N GLY A 634 52.57 -45.46 -1.58
CA GLY A 634 53.08 -44.27 -0.92
C GLY A 634 53.18 -44.47 0.58
N VAL A 635 54.24 -43.89 1.15
CA VAL A 635 54.41 -43.70 2.59
C VAL A 635 54.58 -42.21 2.84
N TYR A 636 53.84 -41.69 3.81
CA TYR A 636 53.86 -40.29 4.22
C TYR A 636 54.03 -40.23 5.74
N VAL A 637 54.96 -39.41 6.21
CA VAL A 637 55.05 -38.99 7.61
C VAL A 637 55.15 -37.49 7.64
N GLU A 638 54.40 -36.87 8.54
CA GLU A 638 54.49 -35.46 8.87
C GLU A 638 54.64 -35.32 10.37
N THR A 639 55.59 -34.50 10.80
CA THR A 639 55.79 -34.18 12.21
C THR A 639 55.26 -32.78 12.49
N ASP A 640 54.57 -32.62 13.60
CA ASP A 640 54.04 -31.34 14.07
C ASP A 640 54.76 -31.02 15.38
N TYR A 641 55.85 -30.23 15.31
CA TYR A 641 56.74 -30.02 16.45
C TYR A 641 56.07 -29.24 17.57
#